data_AF-A0A519S158-F1
#
_entry.id   AF-A0A519S158-F1
#
_cell.length_a   1.000
_cell.length_b   1.000
_cell.length_c   1.000
_cell.angle_alpha   90.00
_cell.angle_beta   90.00
_cell.angle_gamma   90.00
#
_symmetry.space_group_name_H-M   'P 1'
#
loop_
_entity.id
_entity.type
_entity.pdbx_description
1 polymer ?
#
loop_
_entity_poly.entity_id
_entity_poly.type
_entity_poly.pdbx_seq_one_letter_code
_entity_poly.pdbx_strand_id
1 'polypeptide(L)'
;MAKIKKNSHRVLYRKYSSNIKYVMMVLSVFIITAFLPKQPRFRYEFEKGEIWKNKDLVSPFSFAILKTSTQIDLDRKEALDNILPVYTLNTDLLREVEEAYSGEFDVKWHGSGLPDNEKEAYKTASVNLLRSVYTKGIIALNVKQLKGNKNYDFSLVQNNISKIMNSADVFTVQSALEYYKNTFTSVSLKVKDLVLTLVEDHLRANIVFDEKMTLMLQDNAVNTLSVTRGMVQKGELIIAKNNVIDDEIYQKLQSFKEIYEAQTKTIGDSKLVYFGQILLVGFIVSLLMVFLKLFRKDIFADNRQLSLILLVTTTMLLSLTWAIKLNLPSLYYIPFCIVPIIIRILFDTRLALYLHLLVILIAGFFVPNSFEFVFFQTTAGMVAIYSIRNLIKREQLLLSALFILSAYFISFVGIALLREGSITNIEWANFVPFIVSVLLSLLAYPLIYAFERLFGITSDIALIELTNTNNKLLRELAFKAPGTFQHSLQVANLAEAAIFKIGGNSLLVRAGALYHD
;
A
#
# COMPACT_ATOMS: atom_id res chain seq x y z
N MET A 1 30.21 54.42 19.45
CA MET A 1 30.88 53.22 19.99
C MET A 1 29.83 52.19 20.39
N ALA A 2 29.55 51.21 19.53
CA ALA A 2 28.63 50.12 19.85
C ALA A 2 29.35 49.08 20.73
N LYS A 3 28.94 48.93 21.99
CA LYS A 3 29.42 47.87 22.88
C LYS A 3 28.90 46.52 22.38
N ILE A 4 29.76 45.76 21.72
CA ILE A 4 29.53 44.34 21.39
C ILE A 4 29.43 43.58 22.72
N LYS A 5 28.22 43.12 23.08
CA LYS A 5 28.01 42.19 24.19
C LYS A 5 28.81 40.92 23.90
N LYS A 6 29.87 40.69 24.67
CA LYS A 6 30.63 39.43 24.66
C LYS A 6 29.68 38.33 25.17
N ASN A 7 29.14 37.53 24.25
CA ASN A 7 28.29 36.38 24.55
C ASN A 7 29.07 35.38 25.44
N SER A 8 28.75 35.36 26.75
CA SER A 8 29.34 34.43 27.73
C SER A 8 29.10 32.95 27.37
N HIS A 9 28.09 32.66 26.55
CA HIS A 9 27.78 31.33 26.00
C HIS A 9 28.93 30.71 25.18
N ARG A 10 29.79 31.51 24.53
CA ARG A 10 30.89 30.99 23.69
C ARG A 10 32.07 30.42 24.50
N VAL A 11 32.24 30.82 25.77
CA VAL A 11 33.41 30.41 26.59
C VAL A 11 33.15 29.08 27.30
N LEU A 12 31.92 28.84 27.80
CA LEU A 12 31.52 27.55 28.36
C LEU A 12 31.52 26.42 27.32
N TYR A 13 31.20 26.74 26.06
CA TYR A 13 31.23 25.79 24.95
C TYR A 13 32.61 25.20 24.70
N ARG A 14 33.71 25.92 24.94
CA ARG A 14 35.06 25.48 24.53
C ARG A 14 35.66 24.38 25.41
N LYS A 15 35.29 24.31 26.70
CA LYS A 15 35.81 23.29 27.66
C LYS A 15 34.90 22.06 27.76
N TYR A 16 33.60 22.21 27.52
CA TYR A 16 32.62 21.10 27.50
C TYR A 16 32.30 20.57 26.08
N SER A 17 32.83 21.19 25.02
CA SER A 17 32.62 20.80 23.61
C SER A 17 33.07 19.37 23.28
N SER A 18 34.05 18.82 23.99
CA SER A 18 34.50 17.44 23.74
C SER A 18 33.48 16.41 24.27
N ASN A 19 32.94 16.64 25.47
CA ASN A 19 32.09 15.67 26.16
C ASN A 19 30.66 15.63 25.60
N ILE A 20 30.16 16.75 25.09
CA ILE A 20 28.78 16.83 24.56
C ILE A 20 28.54 15.88 23.38
N LYS A 21 29.59 15.55 22.60
CA LYS A 21 29.53 14.62 21.46
C LYS A 21 29.20 13.21 21.90
N TYR A 22 29.81 12.76 23.00
CA TYR A 22 29.54 11.45 23.57
C TYR A 22 28.17 11.40 24.25
N VAL A 23 27.71 12.51 24.85
CA VAL A 23 26.33 12.62 25.35
C VAL A 23 25.33 12.49 24.22
N MET A 24 25.56 13.18 23.09
CA MET A 24 24.70 13.07 21.90
C MET A 24 24.69 11.65 21.31
N MET A 25 25.84 10.97 21.30
CA MET A 25 25.94 9.57 20.91
C MET A 25 25.09 8.67 21.82
N VAL A 26 25.27 8.76 23.14
CA VAL A 26 24.51 7.94 24.11
C VAL A 26 23.02 8.24 23.99
N LEU A 27 22.64 9.50 23.83
CA LEU A 27 21.25 9.90 23.63
C LEU A 27 20.65 9.30 22.35
N SER A 28 21.38 9.32 21.24
CA SER A 28 20.94 8.70 19.98
C SER A 28 20.75 7.19 20.14
N VAL A 29 21.71 6.48 20.75
CA VAL A 29 21.60 5.04 21.03
C VAL A 29 20.40 4.75 21.92
N PHE A 30 20.19 5.54 22.96
CA PHE A 30 19.04 5.39 23.86
C PHE A 30 17.72 5.63 23.12
N ILE A 31 17.60 6.68 22.32
CA ILE A 31 16.37 6.97 21.55
C ILE A 31 16.09 5.85 20.55
N ILE A 32 17.08 5.40 19.78
CA ILE A 32 16.90 4.31 18.81
C ILE A 32 16.39 3.05 19.53
N THR A 33 17.09 2.62 20.58
CA THR A 33 16.79 1.38 21.29
C THR A 33 15.50 1.44 22.11
N ALA A 34 15.13 2.59 22.65
CA ALA A 34 13.89 2.75 23.42
C ALA A 34 12.65 2.50 22.55
N PHE A 35 12.71 2.85 21.27
CA PHE A 35 11.58 2.72 20.36
C PHE A 35 11.53 1.35 19.67
N LEU A 36 12.69 0.73 19.40
CA LEU A 36 12.80 -0.54 18.68
C LEU A 36 11.89 -1.64 19.28
N PRO A 37 11.35 -2.55 18.44
CA PRO A 37 10.49 -3.62 18.91
C PRO A 37 11.26 -4.54 19.86
N LYS A 38 10.71 -4.81 21.05
CA LYS A 38 11.35 -5.63 22.09
C LYS A 38 11.02 -7.12 22.00
N GLN A 39 10.48 -7.54 20.86
CA GLN A 39 9.99 -8.89 20.64
C GLN A 39 11.12 -9.78 20.13
N PRO A 40 11.25 -11.03 20.63
CA PRO A 40 12.17 -12.00 20.05
C PRO A 40 11.73 -12.32 18.61
N ARG A 41 12.66 -12.22 17.66
CA ARG A 41 12.39 -12.52 16.25
C ARG A 41 12.60 -13.99 15.92
N PHE A 42 11.93 -14.43 14.87
CA PHE A 42 12.17 -15.76 14.34
C PHE A 42 13.62 -15.88 13.86
N ARG A 43 14.33 -16.88 14.38
CA ARG A 43 15.80 -16.99 14.27
C ARG A 43 16.30 -17.59 12.96
N TYR A 44 15.40 -18.06 12.10
CA TYR A 44 15.77 -18.78 10.87
C TYR A 44 15.27 -18.01 9.65
N GLU A 45 16.18 -17.80 8.70
CA GLU A 45 15.82 -17.45 7.33
C GLU A 45 15.56 -18.74 6.55
N PHE A 46 14.53 -18.72 5.69
CA PHE A 46 14.11 -19.88 4.93
C PHE A 46 13.45 -19.44 3.63
N GLU A 47 13.73 -20.18 2.56
CA GLU A 47 13.16 -19.94 1.24
C GLU A 47 12.51 -21.22 0.71
N LYS A 48 11.48 -21.04 -0.13
CA LYS A 48 10.77 -22.14 -0.78
C LYS A 48 11.73 -22.85 -1.75
N GLY A 49 11.80 -24.18 -1.69
CA GLY A 49 12.68 -25.01 -2.51
C GLY A 49 14.09 -25.22 -1.95
N GLU A 50 14.48 -24.51 -0.89
CA GLU A 50 15.78 -24.72 -0.24
C GLU A 50 15.78 -25.93 0.70
N ILE A 51 16.98 -26.44 1.00
CA ILE A 51 17.19 -27.49 2.01
C ILE A 51 17.31 -26.85 3.39
N TRP A 52 16.56 -27.33 4.37
CA TRP A 52 16.64 -26.89 5.76
C TRP A 52 17.97 -27.32 6.40
N LYS A 53 18.91 -26.39 6.53
CA LYS A 53 20.25 -26.64 7.08
C LYS A 53 20.30 -26.63 8.61
N ASN A 54 19.27 -26.10 9.25
CA ASN A 54 19.20 -25.96 10.70
C ASN A 54 18.81 -27.28 11.39
N LYS A 55 18.91 -27.34 12.72
CA LYS A 55 18.39 -28.48 13.49
C LYS A 55 16.88 -28.63 13.28
N ASP A 56 16.37 -29.83 13.55
CA ASP A 56 14.94 -30.15 13.51
C ASP A 56 14.12 -29.08 14.22
N LEU A 57 13.13 -28.55 13.51
CA LEU A 57 12.26 -27.51 14.03
C LEU A 57 10.96 -28.14 14.51
N VAL A 58 10.82 -28.25 15.82
CA VAL A 58 9.60 -28.70 16.48
C VAL A 58 8.83 -27.50 17.00
N SER A 59 7.51 -27.48 16.81
CA SER A 59 6.68 -26.38 17.25
C SER A 59 6.56 -26.32 18.79
N PRO A 60 6.92 -25.20 19.44
CA PRO A 60 6.79 -25.03 20.89
C PRO A 60 5.35 -24.74 21.35
N PHE A 61 4.41 -24.45 20.43
CA PHE A 61 3.00 -24.15 20.70
C PHE A 61 2.11 -24.58 19.51
N SER A 62 0.80 -24.71 19.72
CA SER A 62 -0.14 -24.98 18.62
C SER A 62 -0.46 -23.70 17.84
N PHE A 63 -0.53 -23.76 16.51
CA PHE A 63 -0.79 -22.60 15.66
C PHE A 63 -1.53 -22.97 14.36
N ALA A 64 -2.37 -22.06 13.85
CA ALA A 64 -3.12 -22.30 12.62
C ALA A 64 -2.27 -22.03 11.37
N ILE A 65 -2.47 -22.82 10.31
CA ILE A 65 -1.82 -22.63 9.01
C ILE A 65 -2.66 -21.64 8.21
N LEU A 66 -2.09 -20.47 7.94
CA LEU A 66 -2.71 -19.39 7.16
C LEU A 66 -2.82 -19.80 5.69
N LYS A 67 -3.91 -19.39 5.05
CA LYS A 67 -4.08 -19.51 3.59
C LYS A 67 -3.33 -18.38 2.88
N THR A 68 -2.86 -18.64 1.66
CA THR A 68 -2.30 -17.58 0.80
C THR A 68 -3.38 -16.64 0.30
N SER A 69 -3.01 -15.43 -0.11
CA SER A 69 -3.93 -14.47 -0.75
C SER A 69 -4.62 -15.09 -1.96
N THR A 70 -3.88 -15.77 -2.83
CA THR A 70 -4.41 -16.48 -4.00
C THR A 70 -5.46 -17.52 -3.62
N GLN A 71 -5.23 -18.29 -2.55
CA GLN A 71 -6.19 -19.28 -2.09
C GLN A 71 -7.45 -18.61 -1.53
N ILE A 72 -7.31 -17.52 -0.78
CA ILE A 72 -8.46 -16.75 -0.26
C ILE A 72 -9.30 -16.16 -1.40
N ASP A 73 -8.65 -15.66 -2.45
CA ASP A 73 -9.36 -15.10 -3.61
C ASP A 73 -10.09 -16.18 -4.43
N LEU A 74 -9.48 -17.36 -4.58
CA LEU A 74 -10.13 -18.52 -5.18
C LEU A 74 -11.34 -18.98 -4.36
N ASP A 75 -11.16 -19.16 -3.04
CA ASP A 75 -12.24 -19.54 -2.13
C ASP A 75 -13.38 -18.51 -2.13
N ARG A 76 -13.05 -17.20 -2.21
CA ARG A 76 -14.03 -16.12 -2.34
C ARG A 76 -14.82 -16.24 -3.64
N LYS A 77 -14.14 -16.47 -4.76
CA LYS A 77 -14.79 -16.62 -6.06
C LYS A 77 -15.72 -17.83 -6.09
N GLU A 78 -15.25 -18.97 -5.58
CA GLU A 78 -16.03 -20.20 -5.49
C GLU A 78 -17.25 -20.03 -4.57
N ALA A 79 -17.08 -19.39 -3.42
CA ALA A 79 -18.19 -19.09 -2.52
C ALA A 79 -19.25 -18.21 -3.19
N LEU A 80 -18.85 -17.19 -3.94
CA LEU A 80 -19.78 -16.30 -4.65
C LEU A 80 -20.47 -16.99 -5.84
N ASP A 81 -19.77 -17.88 -6.55
CA ASP A 81 -20.35 -18.61 -7.67
C ASP A 81 -21.42 -19.62 -7.24
N ASN A 82 -21.34 -20.12 -6.00
CA ASN A 82 -22.32 -21.05 -5.41
C ASN A 82 -23.59 -20.36 -4.86
N ILE A 83 -23.62 -19.03 -4.73
CA ILE A 83 -24.80 -18.31 -4.22
C ILE A 83 -25.79 -18.06 -5.35
N LEU A 84 -26.97 -18.69 -5.24
CA LEU A 84 -28.08 -18.46 -6.16
C LEU A 84 -28.73 -17.09 -5.92
N PRO A 85 -29.16 -16.39 -6.99
CA PRO A 85 -29.90 -15.14 -6.86
C PRO A 85 -31.25 -15.39 -6.15
N VAL A 86 -31.62 -14.48 -5.27
CA VAL A 86 -32.85 -14.57 -4.49
C VAL A 86 -33.97 -13.81 -5.18
N TYR A 87 -35.13 -14.46 -5.27
CA TYR A 87 -36.36 -13.87 -5.78
C TYR A 87 -37.46 -14.01 -4.76
N THR A 88 -38.34 -13.01 -4.68
CA THR A 88 -39.53 -13.04 -3.83
C THR A 88 -40.80 -13.10 -4.66
N LEU A 89 -41.77 -13.88 -4.21
CA LEU A 89 -43.11 -13.92 -4.80
C LEU A 89 -43.97 -12.82 -4.20
N ASN A 90 -44.48 -11.91 -5.04
CA ASN A 90 -45.53 -10.97 -4.64
C ASN A 90 -46.89 -11.68 -4.72
N THR A 91 -47.42 -12.07 -3.56
CA THR A 91 -48.71 -12.78 -3.44
C THR A 91 -49.91 -11.88 -3.70
N ASP A 92 -49.79 -10.57 -3.47
CA ASP A 92 -50.90 -9.62 -3.63
C ASP A 92 -51.11 -9.21 -5.09
N LEU A 93 -50.05 -9.31 -5.92
CA LEU A 93 -50.09 -8.90 -7.33
C LEU A 93 -51.16 -9.66 -8.13
N LEU A 94 -51.39 -10.94 -7.85
CA LEU A 94 -52.43 -11.71 -8.55
C LEU A 94 -53.81 -11.08 -8.35
N ARG A 95 -54.13 -10.70 -7.10
CA ARG A 95 -55.43 -10.08 -6.77
C ARG A 95 -55.57 -8.71 -7.43
N GLU A 96 -54.52 -7.89 -7.36
CA GLU A 96 -54.50 -6.57 -8.00
C GLU A 96 -54.68 -6.66 -9.53
N VAL A 97 -54.00 -7.62 -10.16
CA VAL A 97 -54.10 -7.84 -11.62
C VAL A 97 -55.47 -8.41 -11.98
N GLU A 98 -56.03 -9.35 -11.21
CA GLU A 98 -57.37 -9.90 -11.44
C GLU A 98 -58.46 -8.81 -11.32
N GLU A 99 -58.37 -7.94 -10.31
CA GLU A 99 -59.31 -6.82 -10.09
C GLU A 99 -59.21 -5.79 -11.24
N ALA A 100 -58.00 -5.37 -11.60
CA ALA A 100 -57.76 -4.42 -12.69
C ALA A 100 -58.21 -4.98 -14.06
N TYR A 101 -57.81 -6.22 -14.36
CA TYR A 101 -58.19 -6.92 -15.58
C TYR A 101 -59.71 -7.05 -15.70
N SER A 102 -60.39 -7.46 -14.62
CA SER A 102 -61.84 -7.65 -14.61
C SER A 102 -62.60 -6.34 -14.82
N GLY A 103 -62.12 -5.24 -14.23
CA GLY A 103 -62.70 -3.90 -14.42
C GLY A 103 -62.53 -3.39 -15.85
N GLU A 104 -61.34 -3.53 -16.44
CA GLU A 104 -61.10 -3.07 -17.82
C GLU A 104 -61.78 -3.97 -18.86
N PHE A 105 -61.90 -5.27 -18.59
CA PHE A 105 -62.66 -6.21 -19.41
C PHE A 105 -64.12 -5.75 -19.56
N ASP A 106 -64.76 -5.33 -18.47
CA ASP A 106 -66.15 -4.87 -18.50
C ASP A 106 -66.32 -3.63 -19.37
N VAL A 107 -65.37 -2.69 -19.31
CA VAL A 107 -65.39 -1.45 -20.10
C VAL A 107 -65.15 -1.74 -21.59
N LYS A 108 -64.11 -2.51 -21.93
CA LYS A 108 -63.79 -2.86 -23.33
C LYS A 108 -64.86 -3.75 -23.96
N TRP A 109 -65.51 -4.62 -23.19
CA TRP A 109 -66.62 -5.45 -23.69
C TRP A 109 -67.82 -4.60 -24.13
N HIS A 110 -68.28 -3.68 -23.29
CA HIS A 110 -69.39 -2.78 -23.65
C HIS A 110 -69.07 -1.89 -24.87
N GLY A 111 -67.82 -1.45 -25.01
CA GLY A 111 -67.37 -0.66 -26.17
C GLY A 111 -67.21 -1.45 -27.48
N SER A 112 -67.23 -2.78 -27.44
CA SER A 112 -66.92 -3.66 -28.59
C SER A 112 -68.12 -4.06 -29.44
N GLY A 113 -69.35 -3.84 -28.95
CA GLY A 113 -70.60 -4.23 -29.62
C GLY A 113 -70.83 -5.75 -29.67
N LEU A 114 -70.22 -6.51 -28.75
CA LEU A 114 -70.38 -7.96 -28.62
C LEU A 114 -71.65 -8.32 -27.79
N PRO A 115 -72.22 -9.53 -27.98
CA PRO A 115 -73.39 -9.98 -27.21
C PRO A 115 -73.11 -10.13 -25.71
N ASP A 116 -73.94 -9.53 -24.85
CA ASP A 116 -73.76 -9.58 -23.39
C ASP A 116 -73.99 -10.98 -22.78
N ASN A 117 -74.72 -11.85 -23.47
CA ASN A 117 -74.97 -13.22 -23.02
C ASN A 117 -73.70 -14.11 -22.99
N GLU A 118 -72.67 -13.77 -23.76
CA GLU A 118 -71.39 -14.50 -23.81
C GLU A 118 -70.31 -13.90 -22.90
N LYS A 119 -70.54 -12.69 -22.38
CA LYS A 119 -69.57 -11.90 -21.62
C LYS A 119 -68.98 -12.66 -20.42
N GLU A 120 -69.85 -13.16 -19.55
CA GLU A 120 -69.42 -13.81 -18.30
C GLU A 120 -68.67 -15.12 -18.55
N ALA A 121 -69.03 -15.85 -19.61
CA ALA A 121 -68.34 -17.08 -19.98
C ALA A 121 -66.88 -16.80 -20.39
N TYR A 122 -66.67 -15.80 -21.27
CA TYR A 122 -65.31 -15.43 -21.70
C TYR A 122 -64.50 -14.76 -20.59
N LYS A 123 -65.13 -13.92 -19.77
CA LYS A 123 -64.48 -13.30 -18.59
C LYS A 123 -64.00 -14.34 -17.61
N THR A 124 -64.83 -15.32 -17.29
CA THR A 124 -64.47 -16.40 -16.36
C THR A 124 -63.36 -17.27 -16.94
N ALA A 125 -63.45 -17.62 -18.23
CA ALA A 125 -62.43 -18.40 -18.90
C ALA A 125 -61.07 -17.68 -18.96
N SER A 126 -61.08 -16.36 -19.26
CA SER A 126 -59.86 -15.56 -19.33
C SER A 126 -59.21 -15.38 -17.96
N VAL A 127 -59.97 -15.05 -16.93
CA VAL A 127 -59.46 -14.91 -15.55
C VAL A 127 -58.91 -16.24 -15.02
N ASN A 128 -59.57 -17.38 -15.29
CA ASN A 128 -59.06 -18.69 -14.89
C ASN A 128 -57.73 -19.04 -15.58
N LEU A 129 -57.59 -18.71 -16.87
CA LEU A 129 -56.33 -18.89 -17.57
C LEU A 129 -55.24 -17.97 -17.01
N LEU A 130 -55.57 -16.71 -16.73
CA LEU A 130 -54.68 -15.74 -16.10
C LEU A 130 -54.17 -16.26 -14.74
N ARG A 131 -55.08 -16.79 -13.91
CA ARG A 131 -54.74 -17.41 -12.63
C ARG A 131 -53.78 -18.59 -12.82
N SER A 132 -54.00 -19.45 -13.81
CA SER A 132 -53.10 -20.58 -14.11
C SER A 132 -51.67 -20.11 -14.44
N VAL A 133 -51.52 -19.03 -15.20
CA VAL A 133 -50.22 -18.44 -15.55
C VAL A 133 -49.51 -17.91 -14.30
N TYR A 134 -50.22 -17.15 -13.45
CA TYR A 134 -49.64 -16.61 -12.22
C TYR A 134 -49.36 -17.68 -11.16
N THR A 135 -50.12 -18.78 -11.12
CA THR A 135 -49.82 -19.93 -10.23
C THR A 135 -48.54 -20.66 -10.62
N LYS A 136 -48.20 -20.72 -11.92
CA LYS A 136 -46.89 -21.21 -12.37
C LYS A 136 -45.78 -20.20 -12.09
N GLY A 137 -46.12 -18.91 -12.08
CA GLY A 137 -45.22 -17.80 -11.76
C GLY A 137 -44.65 -17.14 -13.00
N ILE A 138 -44.50 -15.81 -12.94
CA ILE A 138 -43.95 -14.96 -13.98
C ILE A 138 -42.70 -14.25 -13.42
N ILE A 139 -41.52 -14.60 -13.94
CA ILE A 139 -40.23 -14.07 -13.50
C ILE A 139 -39.80 -12.83 -14.29
N ALA A 140 -39.28 -11.84 -13.55
CA ALA A 140 -38.50 -10.74 -14.11
C ALA A 140 -37.02 -11.15 -14.20
N LEU A 141 -36.57 -11.58 -15.38
CA LEU A 141 -35.18 -11.99 -15.58
C LEU A 141 -34.21 -10.82 -15.35
N ASN A 142 -33.13 -11.09 -14.61
CA ASN A 142 -32.06 -10.11 -14.42
C ASN A 142 -30.88 -10.42 -15.36
N VAL A 143 -30.60 -9.50 -16.29
CA VAL A 143 -29.53 -9.64 -17.31
C VAL A 143 -28.17 -9.94 -16.69
N LYS A 144 -27.87 -9.41 -15.50
CA LYS A 144 -26.59 -9.66 -14.81
C LYS A 144 -26.43 -11.10 -14.33
N GLN A 145 -27.54 -11.79 -14.03
CA GLN A 145 -27.54 -13.15 -13.49
C GLN A 145 -27.55 -14.23 -14.56
N LEU A 146 -27.87 -13.89 -15.81
CA LEU A 146 -27.88 -14.84 -16.92
C LEU A 146 -26.50 -15.42 -17.24
N LYS A 147 -25.39 -14.74 -16.89
CA LYS A 147 -23.99 -15.20 -17.10
C LYS A 147 -23.74 -15.88 -18.47
N GLY A 148 -24.45 -15.46 -19.52
CA GLY A 148 -24.38 -16.05 -20.88
C GLY A 148 -25.24 -17.29 -21.15
N ASN A 149 -25.91 -17.86 -20.14
CA ASN A 149 -26.88 -18.95 -20.29
C ASN A 149 -28.28 -18.42 -20.62
N LYS A 150 -29.13 -19.27 -21.25
CA LYS A 150 -30.55 -18.95 -21.50
C LYS A 150 -31.41 -19.02 -20.24
N ASN A 151 -31.04 -19.90 -19.31
CA ASN A 151 -31.75 -20.15 -18.05
C ASN A 151 -30.76 -20.27 -16.88
N TYR A 152 -31.21 -19.98 -15.67
CA TYR A 152 -30.40 -20.13 -14.44
C TYR A 152 -31.27 -20.59 -13.26
N ASP A 153 -30.61 -21.22 -12.28
CA ASP A 153 -31.23 -21.59 -11.02
C ASP A 153 -31.33 -20.37 -10.09
N PHE A 154 -32.44 -20.24 -9.39
CA PHE A 154 -32.68 -19.16 -8.44
C PHE A 154 -33.39 -19.69 -7.19
N SER A 155 -33.22 -18.98 -6.08
CA SER A 155 -33.91 -19.28 -4.82
C SER A 155 -35.18 -18.43 -4.74
N LEU A 156 -36.35 -19.07 -4.89
CA LEU A 156 -37.64 -18.44 -4.63
C LEU A 156 -37.95 -18.47 -3.13
N VAL A 157 -38.12 -17.30 -2.52
CA VAL A 157 -38.51 -17.17 -1.11
C VAL A 157 -40.00 -16.86 -1.04
N GLN A 158 -40.73 -17.72 -0.34
CA GLN A 158 -42.15 -17.56 -0.05
C GLN A 158 -42.41 -17.92 1.41
N ASN A 159 -43.02 -17.01 2.19
CA ASN A 159 -43.33 -17.22 3.61
C ASN A 159 -42.11 -17.70 4.44
N ASN A 160 -40.94 -17.10 4.22
CA ASN A 160 -39.66 -17.47 4.85
C ASN A 160 -39.12 -18.86 4.50
N ILE A 161 -39.69 -19.55 3.50
CA ILE A 161 -39.18 -20.82 2.98
C ILE A 161 -38.53 -20.55 1.62
N SER A 162 -37.27 -20.96 1.48
CA SER A 162 -36.53 -20.92 0.20
C SER A 162 -36.75 -22.23 -0.56
N LYS A 163 -37.08 -22.12 -1.84
CA LYS A 163 -37.16 -23.24 -2.79
C LYS A 163 -36.30 -22.93 -4.01
N ILE A 164 -35.46 -23.88 -4.39
CA ILE A 164 -34.66 -23.77 -5.62
C ILE A 164 -35.55 -24.07 -6.82
N MET A 165 -35.52 -23.19 -7.82
CA MET A 165 -36.26 -23.30 -9.07
C MET A 165 -35.36 -22.92 -10.24
N ASN A 166 -35.64 -23.49 -11.42
CA ASN A 166 -34.99 -23.06 -12.65
C ASN A 166 -35.84 -22.02 -13.37
N SER A 167 -35.23 -21.02 -14.01
CA SER A 167 -35.97 -20.01 -14.79
C SER A 167 -36.76 -20.61 -15.97
N ALA A 168 -36.49 -21.85 -16.37
CA ALA A 168 -37.28 -22.59 -17.36
C ALA A 168 -38.64 -23.11 -16.82
N ASP A 169 -38.76 -23.29 -15.51
CA ASP A 169 -39.95 -23.86 -14.87
C ASP A 169 -41.05 -22.81 -14.64
N VAL A 170 -40.71 -21.54 -14.80
CA VAL A 170 -41.59 -20.37 -14.66
C VAL A 170 -41.75 -19.67 -16.01
N PHE A 171 -42.77 -18.84 -16.14
CA PHE A 171 -42.93 -18.04 -17.35
C PHE A 171 -42.12 -16.74 -17.25
N THR A 172 -41.55 -16.29 -18.35
CA THR A 172 -41.30 -14.85 -18.56
C THR A 172 -42.59 -14.18 -19.04
N VAL A 173 -42.68 -12.85 -18.95
CA VAL A 173 -43.82 -12.07 -19.50
C VAL A 173 -44.11 -12.47 -20.95
N GLN A 174 -43.06 -12.61 -21.77
CA GLN A 174 -43.19 -13.01 -23.18
C GLN A 174 -43.73 -14.44 -23.33
N SER A 175 -43.16 -15.42 -22.62
CA SER A 175 -43.61 -16.82 -22.71
C SER A 175 -45.01 -17.04 -22.11
N ALA A 176 -45.39 -16.24 -21.12
CA ALA A 176 -46.73 -16.24 -20.54
C ALA A 176 -47.75 -15.72 -21.54
N LEU A 177 -47.45 -14.62 -22.25
CA LEU A 177 -48.30 -14.12 -23.33
C LEU A 177 -48.47 -15.13 -24.46
N GLU A 178 -47.39 -15.79 -24.87
CA GLU A 178 -47.43 -16.81 -25.91
C GLU A 178 -48.24 -18.04 -25.48
N TYR A 179 -48.04 -18.51 -24.25
CA TYR A 179 -48.84 -19.59 -23.66
C TYR A 179 -50.33 -19.22 -23.59
N TYR A 180 -50.62 -18.00 -23.15
CA TYR A 180 -51.99 -17.47 -23.07
C TYR A 180 -52.64 -17.42 -24.47
N LYS A 181 -51.92 -16.92 -25.47
CA LYS A 181 -52.37 -16.81 -26.87
C LYS A 181 -52.71 -18.15 -27.52
N ASN A 182 -51.94 -19.18 -27.18
CA ASN A 182 -52.11 -20.53 -27.71
C ASN A 182 -53.20 -21.31 -26.99
N THR A 183 -53.43 -21.04 -25.70
CA THR A 183 -54.39 -21.76 -24.87
C THR A 183 -55.78 -21.14 -24.89
N PHE A 184 -55.89 -19.81 -25.03
CA PHE A 184 -57.19 -19.14 -25.11
C PHE A 184 -57.85 -19.35 -26.48
N THR A 185 -59.00 -20.02 -26.48
CA THR A 185 -59.82 -20.30 -27.66
C THR A 185 -61.12 -19.51 -27.63
N SER A 186 -61.48 -18.88 -28.75
CA SER A 186 -62.77 -18.21 -28.92
C SER A 186 -63.28 -18.43 -30.35
N VAL A 187 -64.60 -18.44 -30.51
CA VAL A 187 -65.26 -18.60 -31.82
C VAL A 187 -65.13 -17.31 -32.65
N SER A 188 -65.13 -16.15 -31.99
CA SER A 188 -64.97 -14.83 -32.61
C SER A 188 -63.52 -14.35 -32.53
N LEU A 189 -62.95 -13.95 -33.68
CA LEU A 189 -61.63 -13.30 -33.76
C LEU A 189 -61.58 -11.99 -32.98
N LYS A 190 -62.69 -11.23 -32.94
CA LYS A 190 -62.79 -9.98 -32.16
C LYS A 190 -62.68 -10.22 -30.65
N VAL A 191 -63.27 -11.30 -30.15
CA VAL A 191 -63.17 -11.68 -28.72
C VAL A 191 -61.74 -12.06 -28.39
N LYS A 192 -61.07 -12.83 -29.27
CA LYS A 192 -59.67 -13.22 -29.08
C LYS A 192 -58.76 -12.00 -29.00
N ASP A 193 -58.92 -11.06 -29.92
CA ASP A 193 -58.10 -9.85 -30.00
C ASP A 193 -58.28 -8.93 -28.79
N LEU A 194 -59.52 -8.73 -28.34
CA LEU A 194 -59.85 -7.97 -27.14
C LEU A 194 -59.20 -8.57 -25.89
N VAL A 195 -59.30 -9.89 -25.72
CA VAL A 195 -58.72 -10.59 -24.56
C VAL A 195 -57.20 -10.54 -24.58
N LEU A 196 -56.57 -10.75 -25.75
CA LEU A 196 -55.11 -10.73 -25.85
C LEU A 196 -54.53 -9.34 -25.57
N THR A 197 -55.17 -8.29 -26.09
CA THR A 197 -54.77 -6.90 -25.81
C THR A 197 -54.86 -6.61 -24.31
N LEU A 198 -55.96 -7.00 -23.66
CA LEU A 198 -56.13 -6.82 -22.22
C LEU A 198 -55.07 -7.57 -21.40
N VAL A 199 -54.71 -8.79 -21.78
CA VAL A 199 -53.70 -9.56 -21.07
C VAL A 199 -52.32 -8.94 -21.28
N GLU A 200 -51.99 -8.49 -22.50
CA GLU A 200 -50.74 -7.80 -22.80
C GLU A 200 -50.56 -6.53 -21.95
N ASP A 201 -51.63 -5.76 -21.75
CA ASP A 201 -51.62 -4.54 -20.94
C ASP A 201 -51.43 -4.81 -19.42
N HIS A 202 -51.86 -5.98 -18.93
CA HIS A 202 -51.93 -6.29 -17.49
C HIS A 202 -50.91 -7.32 -17.00
N LEU A 203 -50.26 -8.05 -17.90
CA LEU A 203 -49.34 -9.12 -17.50
C LEU A 203 -48.05 -8.53 -16.89
N ARG A 204 -47.78 -8.84 -15.62
CA ARG A 204 -46.61 -8.37 -14.89
C ARG A 204 -45.91 -9.53 -14.18
N ALA A 205 -44.62 -9.40 -13.96
CA ALA A 205 -43.86 -10.39 -13.21
C ALA A 205 -44.23 -10.35 -11.71
N ASN A 206 -44.66 -11.48 -11.15
CA ASN A 206 -44.90 -11.65 -9.71
C ASN A 206 -43.68 -12.23 -8.98
N ILE A 207 -42.67 -12.73 -9.70
CA ILE A 207 -41.40 -13.18 -9.15
C ILE A 207 -40.35 -12.11 -9.45
N VAL A 208 -39.96 -11.37 -8.41
CA VAL A 208 -39.09 -10.19 -8.52
C VAL A 208 -37.77 -10.44 -7.81
N PHE A 209 -36.66 -9.97 -8.41
CA PHE A 209 -35.32 -10.12 -7.86
C PHE A 209 -35.15 -9.28 -6.59
N ASP A 210 -34.72 -9.92 -5.50
CA ASP A 210 -34.36 -9.24 -4.26
C ASP A 210 -32.84 -9.04 -4.21
N GLU A 211 -32.41 -7.86 -4.64
CA GLU A 211 -31.00 -7.48 -4.64
C GLU A 211 -30.44 -7.42 -3.22
N LYS A 212 -31.22 -6.94 -2.25
CA LYS A 212 -30.76 -6.77 -0.88
C LYS A 212 -30.50 -8.11 -0.22
N MET A 213 -31.42 -9.06 -0.36
CA MET A 213 -31.27 -10.39 0.21
C MET A 213 -30.14 -11.18 -0.49
N THR A 214 -30.01 -11.04 -1.80
CA THR A 214 -28.92 -11.66 -2.56
C THR A 214 -27.55 -11.14 -2.11
N LEU A 215 -27.39 -9.81 -1.97
CA LEU A 215 -26.15 -9.20 -1.47
C LEU A 215 -25.85 -9.63 -0.03
N MET A 216 -26.87 -9.70 0.83
CA MET A 216 -26.70 -10.16 2.20
C MET A 216 -26.19 -11.62 2.27
N LEU A 217 -26.68 -12.51 1.40
CA LEU A 217 -26.19 -13.88 1.33
C LEU A 217 -24.75 -13.95 0.79
N GLN A 218 -24.41 -13.14 -0.20
CA GLN A 218 -23.05 -13.04 -0.72
C GLN A 218 -22.06 -12.53 0.35
N ASP A 219 -22.41 -11.46 1.05
CA ASP A 219 -21.58 -10.90 2.12
C ASP A 219 -21.39 -11.91 3.26
N ASN A 220 -22.47 -12.59 3.66
CA ASN A 220 -22.38 -13.65 4.67
C ASN A 220 -21.46 -14.79 4.23
N ALA A 221 -21.60 -15.26 2.99
CA ALA A 221 -20.75 -16.33 2.46
C ALA A 221 -19.27 -15.95 2.51
N VAL A 222 -18.93 -14.73 2.05
CA VAL A 222 -17.55 -14.22 2.08
C VAL A 222 -17.04 -14.04 3.51
N ASN A 223 -17.86 -13.53 4.43
CA ASN A 223 -17.46 -13.29 5.82
C ASN A 223 -17.27 -14.59 6.64
N THR A 224 -17.94 -15.69 6.25
CA THR A 224 -17.77 -17.00 6.90
C THR A 224 -16.58 -17.81 6.40
N LEU A 225 -15.87 -17.35 5.37
CA LEU A 225 -14.71 -18.07 4.83
C LEU A 225 -13.57 -18.13 5.85
N SER A 226 -13.11 -19.34 6.15
CA SER A 226 -11.93 -19.54 7.00
C SER A 226 -10.67 -19.05 6.28
N VAL A 227 -9.92 -18.19 6.95
CA VAL A 227 -8.56 -17.75 6.55
C VAL A 227 -7.48 -18.80 6.84
N THR A 228 -7.86 -19.94 7.42
CA THR A 228 -6.94 -21.02 7.82
C THR A 228 -7.35 -22.36 7.20
N ARG A 229 -6.38 -23.22 6.91
CA ARG A 229 -6.62 -24.56 6.31
C ARG A 229 -6.34 -25.74 7.23
N GLY A 230 -5.86 -25.49 8.45
CA GLY A 230 -5.47 -26.52 9.41
C GLY A 230 -4.70 -25.94 10.59
N MET A 231 -4.18 -26.81 11.45
CA MET A 231 -3.42 -26.42 12.65
C MET A 231 -2.24 -27.37 12.87
N VAL A 232 -1.09 -26.80 13.22
CA VAL A 232 0.08 -27.53 13.71
C VAL A 232 0.00 -27.59 15.22
N GLN A 233 0.20 -28.77 15.81
CA GLN A 233 0.10 -28.96 17.26
C GLN A 233 1.43 -28.68 17.99
N LYS A 234 1.33 -28.35 19.28
CA LYS A 234 2.51 -28.25 20.16
C LYS A 234 3.25 -29.60 20.18
N GLY A 235 4.55 -29.56 19.92
CA GLY A 235 5.40 -30.76 19.86
C GLY A 235 5.45 -31.43 18.49
N GLU A 236 4.71 -30.93 17.49
CA GLU A 236 4.76 -31.43 16.12
C GLU A 236 6.05 -30.96 15.41
N LEU A 237 6.65 -31.86 14.63
CA LEU A 237 7.81 -31.55 13.79
C LEU A 237 7.36 -30.74 12.57
N ILE A 238 7.83 -29.49 12.47
CA ILE A 238 7.56 -28.61 11.32
C ILE A 238 8.45 -29.01 10.14
N ILE A 239 9.75 -29.18 10.39
CA ILE A 239 10.72 -29.61 9.37
C ILE A 239 11.93 -30.30 10.01
N ALA A 240 12.38 -31.39 9.41
CA ALA A 240 13.61 -32.09 9.77
C ALA A 240 14.84 -31.47 9.08
N LYS A 241 16.00 -31.61 9.71
CA LYS A 241 17.29 -31.24 9.09
C LYS A 241 17.50 -32.00 7.78
N ASN A 242 18.01 -31.27 6.77
CA ASN A 242 18.29 -31.73 5.42
C ASN A 242 17.06 -32.08 4.57
N ASN A 243 15.85 -31.74 5.01
CA ASN A 243 14.66 -31.85 4.17
C ASN A 243 14.48 -30.60 3.30
N VAL A 244 13.86 -30.78 2.13
CA VAL A 244 13.50 -29.68 1.24
C VAL A 244 12.26 -28.97 1.78
N ILE A 245 12.26 -27.64 1.69
CA ILE A 245 11.13 -26.78 2.04
C ILE A 245 10.16 -26.77 0.86
N ASP A 246 9.22 -27.69 0.88
CA ASP A 246 8.11 -27.72 -0.08
C ASP A 246 7.06 -26.63 0.21
N ASP A 247 6.03 -26.56 -0.63
CA ASP A 247 4.97 -25.55 -0.54
C ASP A 247 4.21 -25.62 0.79
N GLU A 248 3.99 -26.82 1.32
CA GLU A 248 3.25 -27.00 2.56
C GLU A 248 4.08 -26.56 3.76
N ILE A 249 5.33 -27.01 3.82
CA ILE A 249 6.27 -26.68 4.88
C ILE A 249 6.59 -25.18 4.84
N TYR A 250 6.75 -24.58 3.66
CA TYR A 250 6.92 -23.13 3.52
C TYR A 250 5.76 -22.37 4.17
N GLN A 251 4.51 -22.77 3.91
CA GLN A 251 3.34 -22.15 4.54
C GLN A 251 3.27 -22.39 6.05
N LYS A 252 3.65 -23.58 6.53
CA LYS A 252 3.77 -23.86 7.97
C LYS A 252 4.83 -22.98 8.62
N LEU A 253 6.00 -22.84 8.02
CA LEU A 253 7.10 -21.99 8.50
C LEU A 253 6.71 -20.51 8.48
N GLN A 254 6.02 -20.05 7.44
CA GLN A 254 5.54 -18.68 7.34
C GLN A 254 4.48 -18.37 8.41
N SER A 255 3.49 -19.26 8.57
CA SER A 255 2.47 -19.13 9.62
C SER A 255 3.09 -19.20 11.02
N PHE A 256 4.08 -20.08 11.20
CA PHE A 256 4.83 -20.21 12.45
C PHE A 256 5.61 -18.94 12.77
N LYS A 257 6.33 -18.37 11.79
CA LYS A 257 7.07 -17.12 11.92
C LYS A 257 6.16 -15.97 12.36
N GLU A 258 5.01 -15.81 11.70
CA GLU A 258 4.06 -14.73 12.00
C GLU A 258 3.53 -14.83 13.44
N ILE A 259 3.15 -16.03 13.88
CA ILE A 259 2.63 -16.25 15.23
C ILE A 259 3.75 -16.18 16.28
N TYR A 260 4.95 -16.65 15.96
CA TYR A 260 6.13 -16.56 16.81
C TYR A 260 6.50 -15.09 17.08
N GLU A 261 6.47 -14.25 16.04
CA GLU A 261 6.77 -12.82 16.17
C GLU A 261 5.64 -12.06 16.90
N ALA A 262 4.38 -12.48 16.75
CA ALA A 262 3.25 -11.92 17.49
C ALA A 262 3.25 -12.28 18.99
N GLN A 263 3.65 -13.51 19.35
CA GLN A 263 3.59 -14.00 20.74
C GLN A 263 4.75 -13.51 21.60
N THR A 264 4.58 -12.34 22.19
CA THR A 264 5.64 -11.62 22.92
C THR A 264 5.97 -12.16 24.32
N LYS A 265 5.05 -12.91 24.95
CA LYS A 265 5.14 -13.27 26.38
C LYS A 265 5.76 -14.64 26.66
N THR A 266 5.80 -15.54 25.68
CA THR A 266 6.00 -16.96 25.96
C THR A 266 7.44 -17.45 25.75
N ILE A 267 8.30 -16.71 25.03
CA ILE A 267 9.51 -17.30 24.41
C ILE A 267 10.84 -16.63 24.81
N GLY A 268 10.84 -15.40 25.37
CA GLY A 268 12.11 -14.75 25.75
C GLY A 268 11.98 -13.57 26.71
N ASP A 269 13.06 -13.28 27.45
CA ASP A 269 13.15 -12.12 28.34
C ASP A 269 13.37 -10.83 27.54
N SER A 270 12.36 -9.96 27.52
CA SER A 270 12.41 -8.66 26.83
C SER A 270 13.54 -7.75 27.34
N LYS A 271 14.02 -7.93 28.58
CA LYS A 271 15.16 -7.15 29.12
C LYS A 271 16.47 -7.54 28.44
N LEU A 272 16.70 -8.84 28.21
CA LEU A 272 17.89 -9.32 27.50
C LEU A 272 17.87 -8.89 26.04
N VAL A 273 16.70 -8.92 25.39
CA VAL A 273 16.53 -8.41 24.02
C VAL A 273 16.89 -6.92 23.96
N TYR A 274 16.38 -6.11 24.90
CA TYR A 274 16.70 -4.68 24.98
C TYR A 274 18.20 -4.42 25.22
N PHE A 275 18.85 -5.20 26.08
CA PHE A 275 20.29 -5.10 26.30
C PHE A 275 21.09 -5.43 25.03
N GLY A 276 20.69 -6.48 24.29
CA GLY A 276 21.28 -6.81 23.00
C GLY A 276 21.14 -5.67 21.97
N GLN A 277 20.00 -4.99 21.95
CA GLN A 277 19.78 -3.81 21.10
C GLN A 277 20.71 -2.65 21.46
N ILE A 278 20.91 -2.37 22.75
CA ILE A 278 21.87 -1.35 23.21
C ILE A 278 23.29 -1.68 22.76
N LEU A 279 23.73 -2.93 22.92
CA LEU A 279 25.07 -3.36 22.50
C LEU A 279 25.27 -3.19 20.98
N LEU A 280 24.31 -3.65 20.19
CA LEU A 280 24.41 -3.66 18.73
C LEU A 280 24.36 -2.23 18.16
N VAL A 281 23.35 -1.44 18.55
CA VAL A 281 23.21 -0.05 18.11
C VAL A 281 24.37 0.78 18.63
N GLY A 282 24.77 0.59 19.90
CA GLY A 282 25.92 1.26 20.50
C GLY A 282 27.22 0.97 19.73
N PHE A 283 27.46 -0.28 19.35
CA PHE A 283 28.62 -0.68 18.56
C PHE A 283 28.62 0.01 17.20
N ILE A 284 27.51 -0.02 16.45
CA ILE A 284 27.44 0.59 15.11
C ILE A 284 27.60 2.12 15.16
N VAL A 285 26.95 2.80 16.12
CA VAL A 285 27.13 4.25 16.29
C VAL A 285 28.56 4.56 16.75
N SER A 286 29.22 3.69 17.52
CA SER A 286 30.62 3.87 17.88
C SER A 286 31.55 3.80 16.67
N LEU A 287 31.29 2.90 15.70
CA LEU A 287 32.04 2.83 14.45
C LEU A 287 31.89 4.13 13.64
N LEU A 288 30.69 4.71 13.60
CA LEU A 288 30.47 6.03 12.99
C LEU A 288 31.32 7.12 13.67
N MET A 289 31.34 7.15 15.01
CA MET A 289 32.11 8.15 15.77
C MET A 289 33.62 7.98 15.55
N VAL A 290 34.11 6.75 15.48
CA VAL A 290 35.52 6.44 15.18
C VAL A 290 35.86 6.87 13.75
N PHE A 291 35.01 6.56 12.76
CA PHE A 291 35.20 6.99 11.38
C PHE A 291 35.31 8.51 11.26
N LEU A 292 34.38 9.25 11.90
CA LEU A 292 34.42 10.71 11.91
C LEU A 292 35.70 11.24 12.58
N LYS A 293 36.09 10.68 13.72
CA LYS A 293 37.29 11.11 14.45
C LYS A 293 38.59 10.86 13.66
N LEU A 294 38.67 9.76 12.91
CA LEU A 294 39.88 9.38 12.16
C LEU A 294 39.96 10.07 10.80
N PHE A 295 38.87 10.06 10.04
CA PHE A 295 38.88 10.45 8.62
C PHE A 295 38.24 11.82 8.35
N ARG A 296 37.38 12.33 9.24
CA ARG A 296 36.63 13.59 9.08
C ARG A 296 36.64 14.45 10.34
N LYS A 297 37.86 14.80 10.76
CA LYS A 297 38.13 15.61 11.96
C LYS A 297 37.42 16.96 11.93
N ASP A 298 37.23 17.53 10.74
CA ASP A 298 36.46 18.74 10.47
C ASP A 298 35.00 18.59 10.95
N ILE A 299 34.34 17.53 10.52
CA ILE A 299 32.96 17.21 10.92
C ILE A 299 32.89 16.80 12.40
N PHE A 300 33.82 15.96 12.84
CA PHE A 300 33.86 15.51 14.22
C PHE A 300 34.09 16.67 15.20
N ALA A 301 34.80 17.73 14.77
CA ALA A 301 35.04 18.91 15.59
C ALA A 301 33.77 19.75 15.81
N ASP A 302 32.92 19.87 14.79
CA ASP A 302 31.69 20.67 14.82
C ASP A 302 30.48 19.88 15.37
N ASN A 303 30.01 20.28 16.55
CA ASN A 303 28.85 19.68 17.21
C ASN A 303 27.56 19.80 16.38
N ARG A 304 27.42 20.85 15.56
CA ARG A 304 26.22 21.07 14.73
C ARG A 304 26.16 20.04 13.62
N GLN A 305 27.27 19.85 12.91
CA GLN A 305 27.37 18.85 11.85
C GLN A 305 27.20 17.43 12.38
N LEU A 306 27.86 17.12 13.51
CA LEU A 306 27.69 15.84 14.19
C LEU A 306 26.22 15.61 14.62
N SER A 307 25.57 16.63 15.19
CA SER A 307 24.16 16.52 15.60
C SER A 307 23.22 16.25 14.44
N LEU A 308 23.47 16.84 13.28
CA LEU A 308 22.69 16.59 12.07
C LEU A 308 22.86 15.16 11.59
N ILE A 309 24.09 14.63 11.58
CA ILE A 309 24.35 13.24 11.17
C ILE A 309 23.60 12.26 12.10
N LEU A 310 23.72 12.45 13.41
CA LEU A 310 23.01 11.62 14.39
C LEU A 310 21.48 11.78 14.29
N LEU A 311 20.98 12.98 14.00
CA LEU A 311 19.55 13.24 13.82
C LEU A 311 19.01 12.52 12.58
N VAL A 312 19.71 12.56 11.45
CA VAL A 312 19.32 11.87 10.22
C VAL A 312 19.29 10.36 10.47
N THR A 313 20.34 9.80 11.07
CA THR A 313 20.39 8.37 11.44
C THR A 313 19.28 7.97 12.40
N THR A 314 19.08 8.74 13.47
CA THR A 314 18.06 8.43 14.49
C THR A 314 16.66 8.50 13.89
N THR A 315 16.35 9.56 13.13
CA THR A 315 15.05 9.73 12.48
C THR A 315 14.75 8.57 11.51
N MET A 316 15.75 8.12 10.76
CA MET A 316 15.59 6.99 9.84
C MET A 316 15.28 5.67 10.55
N LEU A 317 15.95 5.39 11.66
CA LEU A 317 15.70 4.17 12.44
C LEU A 317 14.39 4.25 13.23
N LEU A 318 13.98 5.46 13.62
CA LEU A 318 12.65 5.69 14.19
C LEU A 318 11.54 5.46 13.16
N SER A 319 11.71 5.90 11.90
CA SER A 319 10.71 5.65 10.85
C SER A 319 10.54 4.15 10.58
N LEU A 320 11.63 3.39 10.56
CA LEU A 320 11.60 1.93 10.50
C LEU A 320 10.83 1.33 11.67
N THR A 321 11.14 1.77 12.87
CA THR A 321 10.47 1.29 14.08
C THR A 321 8.97 1.57 14.06
N TRP A 322 8.58 2.74 13.57
CA TRP A 322 7.19 3.14 13.46
C TRP A 322 6.46 2.32 12.41
N ALA A 323 7.08 2.08 11.26
CA ALA A 323 6.57 1.19 10.22
C ALA A 323 6.32 -0.23 10.72
N ILE A 324 7.24 -0.77 11.54
CA ILE A 324 7.06 -2.09 12.18
C ILE A 324 5.88 -2.05 13.16
N LYS A 325 5.77 -1.03 14.01
CA LYS A 325 4.66 -0.92 14.98
C LYS A 325 3.29 -0.74 14.34
N LEU A 326 3.24 -0.10 13.17
CA LEU A 326 2.03 0.07 12.38
C LEU A 326 1.68 -1.17 11.53
N ASN A 327 2.49 -2.23 11.59
CA ASN A 327 2.34 -3.44 10.78
C ASN A 327 2.14 -3.11 9.28
N LEU A 328 2.99 -2.24 8.73
CA LEU A 328 2.93 -1.93 7.30
C LEU A 328 3.08 -3.22 6.46
N PRO A 329 2.32 -3.39 5.36
CA PRO A 329 2.38 -4.59 4.53
C PRO A 329 3.78 -4.89 3.97
N SER A 330 4.61 -3.85 3.80
CA SER A 330 5.98 -3.97 3.33
C SER A 330 6.86 -2.90 3.97
N LEU A 331 8.04 -3.27 4.46
CA LEU A 331 9.01 -2.29 4.97
C LEU A 331 9.76 -1.57 3.85
N TYR A 332 9.59 -2.00 2.58
CA TYR A 332 10.20 -1.36 1.42
C TYR A 332 9.55 0.00 1.08
N TYR A 333 8.41 0.37 1.67
CA TYR A 333 7.84 1.72 1.57
C TYR A 333 8.76 2.81 2.16
N ILE A 334 9.67 2.42 3.06
CA ILE A 334 10.53 3.35 3.78
C ILE A 334 11.63 3.91 2.86
N PRO A 335 11.82 5.24 2.76
CA PRO A 335 12.78 5.88 1.85
C PRO A 335 14.21 5.88 2.39
N PHE A 336 14.86 4.72 2.49
CA PHE A 336 16.25 4.63 2.98
C PHE A 336 17.25 5.42 2.13
N CYS A 337 17.01 5.58 0.82
CA CYS A 337 17.83 6.40 -0.06
C CYS A 337 17.84 7.89 0.34
N ILE A 338 16.92 8.37 1.18
CA ILE A 338 16.92 9.75 1.64
C ILE A 338 18.19 10.09 2.45
N VAL A 339 18.71 9.13 3.22
CA VAL A 339 19.91 9.29 4.06
C VAL A 339 21.14 9.62 3.22
N PRO A 340 21.54 8.78 2.23
CA PRO A 340 22.70 9.06 1.43
C PRO A 340 22.53 10.31 0.56
N ILE A 341 21.30 10.62 0.09
CA ILE A 341 21.03 11.84 -0.67
C ILE A 341 21.34 13.09 0.17
N ILE A 342 20.73 13.19 1.36
CA ILE A 342 20.91 14.35 2.25
C ILE A 342 22.39 14.52 2.61
N ILE A 343 23.05 13.42 2.96
CA ILE A 343 24.41 13.45 3.49
C ILE A 343 25.42 13.70 2.36
N ARG A 344 25.16 13.20 1.15
CA ARG A 344 25.98 13.49 -0.03
C ARG A 344 25.97 14.97 -0.40
N ILE A 345 24.82 15.63 -0.28
CA ILE A 345 24.63 17.04 -0.67
C ILE A 345 25.16 17.99 0.41
N LEU A 346 24.93 17.69 1.68
CA LEU A 346 25.40 18.54 2.80
C LEU A 346 26.88 18.32 3.14
N PHE A 347 27.43 17.16 2.80
CA PHE A 347 28.83 16.79 3.08
C PHE A 347 29.52 16.24 1.84
N ASP A 348 29.85 14.95 1.81
CA ASP A 348 30.64 14.32 0.75
C ASP A 348 30.22 12.86 0.51
N THR A 349 30.74 12.31 -0.58
CA THR A 349 30.50 10.94 -1.02
C THR A 349 30.92 9.88 0.00
N ARG A 350 32.07 10.04 0.67
CA ARG A 350 32.62 8.99 1.54
C ARG A 350 31.80 8.87 2.82
N LEU A 351 31.41 10.00 3.41
CA LEU A 351 30.53 9.98 4.58
C LEU A 351 29.14 9.43 4.23
N ALA A 352 28.57 9.83 3.08
CA ALA A 352 27.26 9.35 2.65
C ALA A 352 27.22 7.83 2.53
N LEU A 353 28.23 7.24 1.89
CA LEU A 353 28.34 5.79 1.72
C LEU A 353 28.50 5.08 3.07
N TYR A 354 29.43 5.54 3.92
CA TYR A 354 29.69 4.90 5.21
C TYR A 354 28.47 4.97 6.13
N LEU A 355 27.83 6.13 6.23
CA LEU A 355 26.65 6.30 7.07
C LEU A 355 25.47 5.46 6.57
N HIS A 356 25.23 5.42 5.26
CA HIS A 356 24.14 4.63 4.68
C HIS A 356 24.31 3.15 4.96
N LEU A 357 25.52 2.61 4.78
CA LEU A 357 25.83 1.22 5.11
C LEU A 357 25.57 0.91 6.58
N LEU A 358 26.00 1.76 7.52
CA LEU A 358 25.74 1.56 8.95
C LEU A 358 24.24 1.60 9.28
N VAL A 359 23.47 2.50 8.66
CA VAL A 359 22.01 2.57 8.83
C VAL A 359 21.34 1.29 8.33
N ILE A 360 21.73 0.80 7.15
CA ILE A 360 21.21 -0.46 6.59
C ILE A 360 21.58 -1.64 7.47
N LEU A 361 22.80 -1.72 7.99
CA LEU A 361 23.23 -2.79 8.86
C LEU A 361 22.39 -2.85 10.14
N ILE A 362 22.11 -1.71 10.78
CA ILE A 362 21.19 -1.68 11.92
C ILE A 362 19.79 -2.13 11.48
N ALA A 363 19.27 -1.56 10.40
CA ALA A 363 17.93 -1.84 9.90
C ALA A 363 17.74 -3.33 9.53
N GLY A 364 18.76 -3.98 8.98
CA GLY A 364 18.73 -5.39 8.57
C GLY A 364 18.42 -6.35 9.72
N PHE A 365 18.86 -6.06 10.95
CA PHE A 365 18.46 -6.85 12.13
C PHE A 365 16.96 -6.76 12.46
N PHE A 366 16.29 -5.73 11.96
CA PHE A 366 14.88 -5.42 12.22
C PHE A 366 14.00 -5.50 10.96
N VAL A 367 14.45 -6.08 9.86
CA VAL A 367 13.63 -6.29 8.65
C VAL A 367 13.55 -7.80 8.34
N PRO A 368 12.39 -8.36 7.94
CA PRO A 368 12.31 -9.74 7.44
C PRO A 368 13.11 -9.89 6.13
N ASN A 369 13.68 -11.07 5.87
CA ASN A 369 14.55 -11.33 4.71
C ASN A 369 15.72 -10.34 4.67
N SER A 370 16.54 -10.37 5.72
CA SER A 370 17.51 -9.32 6.00
C SER A 370 18.55 -9.17 4.87
N PHE A 371 18.95 -10.28 4.26
CA PHE A 371 19.87 -10.29 3.14
C PHE A 371 19.33 -9.57 1.90
N GLU A 372 18.12 -9.91 1.45
CA GLU A 372 17.45 -9.25 0.31
C GLU A 372 17.33 -7.75 0.58
N PHE A 373 16.87 -7.37 1.78
CA PHE A 373 16.74 -5.99 2.18
C PHE A 373 18.09 -5.25 2.10
N VAL A 374 19.15 -5.81 2.69
CA VAL A 374 20.49 -5.21 2.65
C VAL A 374 20.98 -5.06 1.22
N PHE A 375 20.74 -6.06 0.37
CA PHE A 375 21.11 -6.01 -1.05
C PHE A 375 20.40 -4.87 -1.77
N PHE A 376 19.06 -4.82 -1.71
CA PHE A 376 18.25 -3.76 -2.32
C PHE A 376 18.70 -2.37 -1.87
N GLN A 377 18.84 -2.16 -0.56
CA GLN A 377 19.14 -0.83 -0.02
C GLN A 377 20.58 -0.39 -0.28
N THR A 378 21.52 -1.35 -0.32
CA THR A 378 22.93 -1.05 -0.62
C THR A 378 23.11 -0.66 -2.08
N THR A 379 22.55 -1.45 -3.02
CA THR A 379 22.67 -1.16 -4.46
C THR A 379 21.97 0.15 -4.83
N ALA A 380 20.73 0.34 -4.38
CA ALA A 380 19.98 1.57 -4.60
C ALA A 380 20.65 2.79 -3.93
N GLY A 381 21.21 2.61 -2.73
CA GLY A 381 22.00 3.62 -2.03
C GLY A 381 23.24 4.06 -2.78
N MET A 382 24.01 3.11 -3.33
CA MET A 382 25.18 3.43 -4.16
C MET A 382 24.76 4.21 -5.43
N VAL A 383 23.68 3.79 -6.08
CA VAL A 383 23.14 4.51 -7.24
C VAL A 383 22.68 5.92 -6.88
N ALA A 384 22.03 6.10 -5.72
CA ALA A 384 21.65 7.42 -5.21
C ALA A 384 22.88 8.33 -5.01
N ILE A 385 23.97 7.79 -4.44
CA ILE A 385 25.20 8.53 -4.18
C ILE A 385 25.91 8.93 -5.49
N TYR A 386 26.02 8.00 -6.44
CA TYR A 386 26.77 8.22 -7.68
C TYR A 386 26.01 9.03 -8.72
N SER A 387 24.68 8.95 -8.74
CA SER A 387 23.86 9.77 -9.64
C SER A 387 23.88 11.26 -9.26
N ILE A 388 24.13 11.59 -7.99
CA ILE A 388 24.25 12.96 -7.49
C ILE A 388 25.71 13.40 -7.58
N ARG A 389 26.16 13.69 -8.80
CA ARG A 389 27.56 14.09 -9.03
C ARG A 389 27.80 15.57 -8.71
N ASN A 390 26.84 16.46 -8.97
CA ASN A 390 26.85 17.90 -8.63
C ASN A 390 25.41 18.45 -8.77
N LEU A 391 24.68 18.60 -7.66
CA LEU A 391 23.26 19.00 -7.67
C LEU A 391 23.11 20.51 -7.85
N ILE A 392 23.32 21.00 -9.07
CA ILE A 392 23.15 22.41 -9.44
C ILE A 392 21.71 22.68 -9.88
N LYS A 393 21.00 21.67 -10.41
CA LYS A 393 19.64 21.79 -10.96
C LYS A 393 18.66 20.80 -10.33
N ARG A 394 17.43 21.25 -10.06
CA ARG A 394 16.34 20.43 -9.51
C ARG A 394 16.04 19.17 -10.35
N GLU A 395 16.22 19.26 -11.67
CA GLU A 395 16.05 18.15 -12.62
C GLU A 395 16.97 16.95 -12.33
N GLN A 396 18.17 17.19 -11.79
CA GLN A 396 19.12 16.11 -11.48
C GLN A 396 18.63 15.22 -10.35
N LEU A 397 17.81 15.75 -9.44
CA LEU A 397 17.21 14.98 -8.36
C LEU A 397 16.11 14.04 -8.92
N LEU A 398 15.35 14.47 -9.92
CA LEU A 398 14.39 13.63 -10.63
C LEU A 398 15.07 12.52 -11.44
N LEU A 399 16.18 12.84 -12.13
CA LEU A 399 16.99 11.83 -12.83
C LEU A 399 17.60 10.81 -11.87
N SER A 400 18.08 11.27 -10.70
CA SER A 400 18.57 10.38 -9.63
C SER A 400 17.46 9.42 -9.16
N ALA A 401 16.24 9.92 -8.94
CA ALA A 401 15.10 9.08 -8.58
C ALA A 401 14.80 8.01 -9.64
N LEU A 402 14.88 8.35 -10.93
CA LEU A 402 14.72 7.37 -12.01
C LEU A 402 15.81 6.28 -11.94
N PHE A 403 17.08 6.65 -11.75
CA PHE A 403 18.15 5.66 -11.62
C PHE A 403 18.01 4.78 -10.39
N ILE A 404 17.59 5.33 -9.24
CA ILE A 404 17.30 4.56 -8.03
C ILE A 404 16.17 3.56 -8.31
N LEU A 405 15.10 3.99 -8.98
CA LEU A 405 14.00 3.11 -9.35
C LEU A 405 14.45 1.99 -10.30
N SER A 406 15.29 2.30 -11.29
CA SER A 406 15.88 1.29 -12.18
C SER A 406 16.75 0.29 -11.40
N ALA A 407 17.52 0.75 -10.41
CA ALA A 407 18.32 -0.12 -9.56
C ALA A 407 17.46 -1.07 -8.74
N TYR A 408 16.36 -0.58 -8.16
CA TYR A 408 15.37 -1.44 -7.50
C TYR A 408 14.73 -2.42 -8.47
N PHE A 409 14.35 -1.97 -9.67
CA PHE A 409 13.73 -2.83 -10.68
C PHE A 409 14.64 -3.98 -11.10
N ILE A 410 15.90 -3.69 -11.44
CA ILE A 410 16.89 -4.70 -11.83
C ILE A 410 17.13 -5.67 -10.68
N SER A 411 17.32 -5.17 -9.45
CA SER A 411 17.52 -6.02 -8.27
C SER A 411 16.29 -6.90 -8.01
N PHE A 412 15.08 -6.36 -8.18
CA PHE A 412 13.82 -7.03 -7.88
C PHE A 412 13.57 -8.16 -8.87
N VAL A 413 13.69 -7.87 -10.17
CA VAL A 413 13.58 -8.88 -11.22
C VAL A 413 14.68 -9.93 -11.08
N GLY A 414 15.92 -9.53 -10.77
CA GLY A 414 17.03 -10.45 -10.58
C GLY A 414 16.80 -11.45 -9.45
N ILE A 415 16.35 -10.97 -8.28
CA ILE A 415 16.03 -11.83 -7.13
C ILE A 415 14.80 -12.70 -7.42
N ALA A 416 13.75 -12.14 -8.04
CA ALA A 416 12.55 -12.90 -8.39
C ALA A 416 12.86 -14.05 -9.37
N LEU A 417 13.70 -13.79 -10.38
CA LEU A 417 14.16 -14.81 -11.32
C LEU A 417 15.01 -15.90 -10.66
N LEU A 418 15.90 -15.52 -9.72
CA LEU A 418 16.68 -16.48 -8.96
C LEU A 418 15.80 -17.41 -8.12
N ARG A 419 14.71 -16.88 -7.56
CA ARG A 419 13.82 -17.62 -6.66
C ARG A 419 12.79 -18.47 -7.39
N GLU A 420 12.16 -17.94 -8.42
CA GLU A 420 10.99 -18.56 -9.06
C GLU A 420 11.35 -19.32 -10.33
N GLY A 421 12.49 -19.04 -10.95
CA GLY A 421 12.93 -19.66 -12.20
C GLY A 421 12.03 -19.37 -13.41
N SER A 422 11.02 -18.50 -13.26
CA SER A 422 10.08 -18.10 -14.32
C SER A 422 9.65 -16.65 -14.14
N ILE A 423 9.45 -15.94 -15.26
CA ILE A 423 8.91 -14.56 -15.27
C ILE A 423 7.39 -14.55 -14.97
N THR A 424 6.69 -15.65 -15.26
CA THR A 424 5.22 -15.71 -15.14
C THR A 424 4.73 -15.72 -13.70
N ASN A 425 5.59 -16.11 -12.76
CA ASN A 425 5.21 -16.28 -11.36
C ASN A 425 5.46 -15.01 -10.53
N ILE A 426 6.07 -13.98 -11.13
CA ILE A 426 6.52 -12.78 -10.42
C ILE A 426 5.31 -11.97 -9.96
N GLU A 427 5.19 -11.79 -8.65
CA GLU A 427 4.19 -10.92 -8.04
C GLU A 427 4.56 -9.43 -8.19
N TRP A 428 4.22 -8.82 -9.32
CA TRP A 428 4.52 -7.40 -9.62
C TRP A 428 3.99 -6.40 -8.59
N ALA A 429 2.94 -6.77 -7.82
CA ALA A 429 2.43 -5.95 -6.72
C ALA A 429 3.50 -5.66 -5.66
N ASN A 430 4.47 -6.57 -5.46
CA ASN A 430 5.57 -6.41 -4.50
C ASN A 430 6.59 -5.36 -4.94
N PHE A 431 6.53 -4.86 -6.19
CA PHE A 431 7.37 -3.78 -6.67
C PHE A 431 6.83 -2.38 -6.31
N VAL A 432 5.53 -2.24 -6.05
CA VAL A 432 4.87 -0.95 -5.74
C VAL A 432 5.50 -0.20 -4.55
N PRO A 433 5.89 -0.87 -3.44
CA PRO A 433 6.55 -0.19 -2.32
C PRO A 433 7.83 0.56 -2.69
N PHE A 434 8.62 0.03 -3.64
CA PHE A 434 9.84 0.69 -4.10
C PHE A 434 9.54 1.99 -4.86
N ILE A 435 8.48 2.02 -5.67
CA ILE A 435 8.03 3.23 -6.36
C ILE A 435 7.69 4.32 -5.34
N VAL A 436 6.91 3.97 -4.31
CA VAL A 436 6.53 4.90 -3.25
C VAL A 436 7.75 5.36 -2.46
N SER A 437 8.69 4.46 -2.14
CA SER A 437 9.94 4.80 -1.45
C SER A 437 10.82 5.78 -2.24
N VAL A 438 10.91 5.62 -3.56
CA VAL A 438 11.62 6.56 -4.44
C VAL A 438 10.92 7.93 -4.46
N LEU A 439 9.59 7.95 -4.57
CA LEU A 439 8.83 9.21 -4.52
C LEU A 439 8.99 9.92 -3.18
N LEU A 440 8.95 9.19 -2.06
CA LEU A 440 9.21 9.75 -0.74
C LEU A 440 10.65 10.24 -0.57
N SER A 441 11.63 9.62 -1.25
CA SER A 441 13.01 10.08 -1.23
C SER A 441 13.18 11.47 -1.88
N LEU A 442 12.24 11.93 -2.72
CA LEU A 442 12.22 13.30 -3.25
C LEU A 442 12.02 14.36 -2.16
N LEU A 443 11.47 13.98 -1.00
CA LEU A 443 11.38 14.85 0.18
C LEU A 443 12.75 15.24 0.75
N ALA A 444 13.84 14.64 0.26
CA ALA A 444 15.19 15.10 0.58
C ALA A 444 15.39 16.59 0.25
N TYR A 445 14.83 17.10 -0.85
CA TYR A 445 15.05 18.49 -1.26
C TYR A 445 14.58 19.53 -0.23
N PRO A 446 13.31 19.53 0.23
CA PRO A 446 12.89 20.45 1.29
C PRO A 446 13.59 20.19 2.63
N LEU A 447 13.95 18.93 2.93
CA LEU A 447 14.69 18.60 4.16
C LEU A 447 16.11 19.16 4.16
N ILE A 448 16.83 19.10 3.04
CA ILE A 448 18.17 19.69 2.88
C ILE A 448 18.11 21.18 3.20
N TYR A 449 17.18 21.91 2.59
CA TYR A 449 17.01 23.33 2.85
C TYR A 449 16.65 23.64 4.32
N ALA A 450 15.77 22.83 4.93
CA ALA A 450 15.45 22.97 6.35
C ALA A 450 16.68 22.74 7.23
N PHE A 451 17.48 21.74 6.92
CA PHE A 451 18.70 21.41 7.63
C PHE A 451 19.80 22.45 7.45
N GLU A 452 19.98 23.01 6.26
CA GLU A 452 20.90 24.13 6.02
C GLU A 452 20.57 25.31 6.92
N ARG A 453 19.29 25.67 7.04
CA ARG A 453 18.85 26.79 7.90
C ARG A 453 18.98 26.49 9.39
N LEU A 454 18.59 25.30 9.84
CA LEU A 454 18.65 24.92 11.25
C LEU A 454 20.09 24.73 11.74
N PHE A 455 20.94 24.11 10.93
CA PHE A 455 22.31 23.75 11.29
C PHE A 455 23.36 24.68 10.69
N GLY A 456 22.96 25.70 9.92
CA GLY A 456 23.83 26.72 9.34
C GLY A 456 24.99 26.13 8.53
N ILE A 457 24.69 25.10 7.74
CA ILE A 457 25.65 24.43 6.87
C ILE A 457 25.65 25.15 5.51
N THR A 458 26.83 25.50 5.03
CA THR A 458 27.01 26.07 3.69
C THR A 458 27.16 24.93 2.68
N SER A 459 26.07 24.56 2.01
CA SER A 459 26.11 23.66 0.84
C SER A 459 26.43 24.44 -0.44
N ASP A 460 26.79 23.73 -1.51
CA ASP A 460 26.98 24.34 -2.83
C ASP A 460 25.69 25.05 -3.32
N ILE A 461 24.51 24.53 -2.96
CA ILE A 461 23.21 25.13 -3.31
C ILE A 461 23.04 26.48 -2.58
N ALA A 462 23.32 26.50 -1.28
CA ALA A 462 23.26 27.74 -0.49
C ALA A 462 24.26 28.78 -1.01
N LEU A 463 25.46 28.36 -1.41
CA LEU A 463 26.47 29.25 -1.99
C LEU A 463 26.02 29.82 -3.34
N ILE A 464 25.42 29.01 -4.21
CA ILE A 464 24.82 29.48 -5.47
C ILE A 464 23.72 30.51 -5.19
N GLU A 465 22.83 30.26 -4.24
CA GLU A 465 21.76 31.20 -3.86
C GLU A 465 22.32 32.53 -3.33
N LEU A 466 23.39 32.47 -2.52
CA LEU A 466 24.08 33.65 -2.04
C LEU A 466 24.72 34.44 -3.18
N THR A 467 25.27 33.77 -4.20
CA THR A 467 25.90 34.44 -5.35
C THR A 467 24.92 35.12 -6.30
N ASN A 468 23.61 34.92 -6.14
CA ASN A 468 22.59 35.57 -6.94
C ASN A 468 22.50 37.07 -6.58
N THR A 469 22.86 37.96 -7.50
CA THR A 469 22.86 39.41 -7.29
C THR A 469 21.46 40.00 -7.07
N ASN A 470 20.39 39.26 -7.40
CA ASN A 470 19.02 39.67 -7.10
C ASN A 470 18.62 39.46 -5.63
N ASN A 471 19.48 38.84 -4.83
CA ASN A 471 19.21 38.62 -3.41
C ASN A 471 19.06 39.98 -2.69
N LYS A 472 18.19 40.05 -1.68
CA LYS A 472 17.72 41.32 -1.09
C LYS A 472 18.88 42.25 -0.70
N LEU A 473 19.91 41.69 -0.03
CA LEU A 473 21.08 42.44 0.43
C LEU A 473 21.94 42.96 -0.72
N LEU A 474 22.29 42.10 -1.71
CA LEU A 474 23.11 42.51 -2.85
C LEU A 474 22.38 43.50 -3.75
N ARG A 475 21.06 43.35 -3.90
CA ARG A 475 20.23 44.30 -4.62
C ARG A 475 20.18 45.66 -3.91
N GLU A 476 20.05 45.66 -2.59
CA GLU A 476 20.07 46.89 -1.79
C GLU A 476 21.44 47.56 -1.82
N LEU A 477 22.54 46.79 -1.79
CA LEU A 477 23.90 47.29 -1.98
C LEU A 477 24.07 47.92 -3.37
N ALA A 478 23.58 47.26 -4.42
CA ALA A 478 23.63 47.80 -5.78
C ALA A 478 22.86 49.12 -5.93
N PHE A 479 21.72 49.29 -5.24
CA PHE A 479 20.94 50.53 -5.26
C PHE A 479 21.52 51.65 -4.40
N LYS A 480 22.00 51.34 -3.19
CA LYS A 480 22.47 52.34 -2.23
C LYS A 480 23.93 52.73 -2.41
N ALA A 481 24.77 51.79 -2.83
CA ALA A 481 26.22 51.95 -2.97
C ALA A 481 26.73 51.21 -4.23
N PRO A 482 26.37 51.69 -5.44
CA PRO A 482 26.70 50.99 -6.69
C PRO A 482 28.21 50.80 -6.90
N GLY A 483 29.06 51.73 -6.42
CA GLY A 483 30.52 51.59 -6.48
C GLY A 483 31.04 50.40 -5.66
N THR A 484 30.56 50.23 -4.43
CA THR A 484 30.90 49.10 -3.56
C THR A 484 30.41 47.77 -4.15
N PHE A 485 29.21 47.77 -4.73
CA PHE A 485 28.70 46.58 -5.43
C PHE A 485 29.58 46.18 -6.62
N GLN A 486 29.98 47.13 -7.46
CA GLN A 486 30.90 46.87 -8.58
C GLN A 486 32.27 46.37 -8.10
N HIS A 487 32.79 46.95 -7.02
CA HIS A 487 34.03 46.48 -6.39
C HIS A 487 33.91 45.02 -5.93
N SER A 488 32.89 44.71 -5.11
CA SER A 488 32.63 43.34 -4.62
C SER A 488 32.44 42.34 -5.77
N LEU A 489 31.77 42.73 -6.85
CA LEU A 489 31.60 41.88 -8.03
C LEU A 489 32.93 41.61 -8.76
N GLN A 490 33.79 42.63 -8.91
CA GLN A 490 35.12 42.48 -9.51
C GLN A 490 36.02 41.58 -8.65
N VAL A 491 36.04 41.80 -7.34
CA VAL A 491 36.79 40.97 -6.38
C VAL A 491 36.29 39.52 -6.44
N ALA A 492 34.98 39.30 -6.47
CA ALA A 492 34.40 37.96 -6.57
C ALA A 492 34.83 37.24 -7.85
N ASN A 493 34.79 37.90 -9.01
CA ASN A 493 35.20 37.31 -10.28
C ASN A 493 36.71 36.97 -10.30
N LEU A 494 37.55 37.87 -9.79
CA LEU A 494 39.01 37.66 -9.70
C LEU A 494 39.34 36.49 -8.76
N ALA A 495 38.76 36.49 -7.56
CA ALA A 495 39.00 35.47 -6.55
C ALA A 495 38.46 34.09 -6.98
N GLU A 496 37.30 34.05 -7.64
CA GLU A 496 36.75 32.83 -8.22
C GLU A 496 37.67 32.25 -9.31
N ALA A 497 38.16 33.08 -10.23
CA ALA A 497 39.06 32.63 -11.29
C ALA A 497 40.38 32.07 -10.73
N ALA A 498 40.94 32.75 -9.72
CA ALA A 498 42.16 32.32 -9.06
C ALA A 498 41.97 31.00 -8.30
N ILE A 499 40.90 30.89 -7.49
CA ILE A 499 40.65 29.69 -6.69
C ILE A 499 40.30 28.47 -7.56
N PHE A 500 39.59 28.68 -8.67
CA PHE A 500 39.25 27.63 -9.62
C PHE A 500 40.51 26.97 -10.20
N LYS A 501 41.55 27.76 -10.51
CA LYS A 501 42.82 27.26 -11.05
C LYS A 501 43.61 26.43 -10.04
N ILE A 502 43.52 26.73 -8.74
CA ILE A 502 44.21 25.98 -7.69
C ILE A 502 43.38 24.82 -7.12
N GLY A 503 42.17 24.59 -7.64
CA GLY A 503 41.29 23.48 -7.24
C GLY A 503 40.57 23.68 -5.91
N GLY A 504 40.46 24.93 -5.42
CA GLY A 504 39.66 25.23 -4.22
C GLY A 504 38.16 25.41 -4.53
N ASN A 505 37.34 25.59 -3.49
CA ASN A 505 35.90 25.78 -3.65
C ASN A 505 35.60 27.20 -4.21
N SER A 506 35.30 27.26 -5.51
CA SER A 506 35.04 28.52 -6.23
C SER A 506 33.77 29.22 -5.79
N LEU A 507 32.70 28.48 -5.51
CA LEU A 507 31.42 29.03 -5.05
C LEU A 507 31.56 29.71 -3.68
N LEU A 508 32.32 29.10 -2.76
CA LEU A 508 32.53 29.64 -1.42
C LEU A 508 33.29 30.97 -1.46
N VAL A 509 34.36 31.04 -2.27
CA VAL A 509 35.16 32.25 -2.42
C VAL A 509 34.37 33.35 -3.11
N ARG A 510 33.63 33.02 -4.18
CA ARG A 510 32.76 33.97 -4.87
C ARG A 510 31.70 34.54 -3.93
N ALA A 511 31.01 33.68 -3.17
CA ALA A 511 30.03 34.12 -2.18
C ALA A 511 30.70 35.00 -1.11
N GLY A 512 31.82 34.56 -0.53
CA GLY A 512 32.55 35.35 0.47
C GLY A 512 32.92 36.74 -0.03
N ALA A 513 33.42 36.85 -1.27
CA ALA A 513 33.78 38.12 -1.89
C ALA A 513 32.57 39.03 -2.19
N LEU A 514 31.41 38.48 -2.53
CA LEU A 514 30.20 39.28 -2.75
C LEU A 514 29.63 39.92 -1.48
N TYR A 515 29.92 39.35 -0.30
CA TYR A 515 29.44 39.83 1.00
C TYR A 515 30.57 40.30 1.93
N HIS A 516 31.74 40.63 1.39
CA HIS A 516 32.90 41.02 2.20
C HIS A 516 32.83 42.47 2.72
N ASP A 517 32.21 43.35 1.93
CA ASP A 517 31.83 44.73 2.26
C ASP A 517 30.36 44.78 2.73
#